data_AF-A0A4Y9LXY9-F1
#
_entry.id   AF-A0A4Y9LXY9-F1
#
_cell.length_a   1.000
_cell.length_b   1.000
_cell.length_c   1.000
_cell.angle_alpha   90.00
_cell.angle_beta   90.00
_cell.angle_gamma   90.00
#
_symmetry.space_group_name_H-M   'P 1'
#
loop_
_entity.id
_entity.type
_entity.pdbx_description
1 polymer ?
#
loop_
_entity_poly.entity_id
_entity_poly.type
_entity_poly.pdbx_seq_one_letter_code
_entity_poly.pdbx_strand_id
1 'polypeptide(L)'
;MISHGGASRRWALWLPNTHHLVLGTGRRRLSPTYLRRRALASERVERRLTAILAADVAGYSWLTGVDEEGTHVQLQDHLRTLVDPKIAEHRGRVVKNTGDGLLAEFGSVVDAVRCALDVQRGMAERNAGVPDEKRIEFRIGINVGDIIIDRGDIFGDGVNVAARLEGLAEPGGICVSGRVQEDARGKLGIAFEDVGEQQLKNIAWPVRVYRVRLSGEAARSRPALELPDKPSIAVLPFTNMSGDPEQDYFADGMTEDIITGLSRARWLFVIARNSSLAYKGRSTDVKQVAHELGVRYVLEGSVRKVGERVRISAQLAEGTSGRQLWAKRYDRELSDIFAMQDEITETIIGAVEPELGKVERRRSAGKRPDNLDAWDLYQRGMSHLYEYTKDDLQRARQYFTQAIAMDPQLGPAYSGLAETYYYEGVYGFAESISDNREKALAPALRAVVLDAEDAGAHCTLGRAYYMRRAYDAAFRELKTALELNPSLALAHYGLGATLVFSGRAEESIPYLTTAIRLSPHDPNMGSFLVRLADAAYFLKRYEEAAEWARRALQQPNFQWSRYTVLIAALAQLGRLDEARNCIQQLQVKRPNTSIAFVKPTCSATRQISRTI
;
A
#
# COMPACT_ATOMS: atom_id res chain seq x y z
N MET A 1 46.14 -0.07 46.44
CA MET A 1 46.50 -1.37 47.05
C MET A 1 46.56 -2.41 45.93
N ILE A 2 47.44 -3.42 46.06
CA ILE A 2 47.33 -4.85 45.63
C ILE A 2 46.33 -5.13 44.47
N SER A 3 46.73 -5.49 43.24
CA SER A 3 47.21 -6.80 42.71
C SER A 3 46.15 -7.94 42.74
N HIS A 4 46.05 -8.92 41.83
CA HIS A 4 46.70 -9.31 40.54
C HIS A 4 45.55 -9.63 39.51
N GLY A 5 45.68 -9.75 38.17
CA GLY A 5 46.54 -10.60 37.31
C GLY A 5 45.62 -11.50 36.43
N GLY A 6 45.97 -12.00 35.23
CA GLY A 6 47.14 -11.79 34.36
C GLY A 6 47.11 -12.69 33.10
N ALA A 7 48.06 -12.49 32.15
CA ALA A 7 48.32 -13.30 30.93
C ALA A 7 47.23 -13.28 29.82
N SER A 8 47.47 -13.52 28.51
CA SER A 8 48.65 -13.70 27.61
C SER A 8 48.11 -13.80 26.15
N ARG A 9 48.69 -13.36 25.02
CA ARG A 9 49.89 -12.59 24.55
C ARG A 9 49.46 -12.01 23.16
N ARG A 10 49.68 -10.72 22.82
CA ARG A 10 50.89 -10.03 22.31
C ARG A 10 51.42 -10.42 20.90
N TRP A 11 51.36 -9.44 19.97
CA TRP A 11 52.33 -8.92 18.95
C TRP A 11 53.48 -9.80 18.38
N ALA A 12 54.11 -9.56 17.21
CA ALA A 12 53.83 -8.87 15.93
C ALA A 12 55.09 -8.95 15.00
N LEU A 13 54.99 -8.51 13.73
CA LEU A 13 56.08 -8.04 12.81
C LEU A 13 57.17 -9.00 12.26
N TRP A 14 57.21 -9.07 10.90
CA TRP A 14 58.37 -8.95 9.95
C TRP A 14 59.77 -9.55 10.23
N LEU A 15 60.20 -10.47 9.33
CA LEU A 15 61.44 -10.55 8.48
C LEU A 15 62.80 -9.91 8.92
N PRO A 16 63.99 -10.35 8.39
CA PRO A 16 64.33 -11.45 7.45
C PRO A 16 65.52 -12.34 7.91
N ASN A 17 66.05 -13.25 7.05
CA ASN A 17 67.44 -13.75 7.12
C ASN A 17 67.97 -14.36 5.79
N THR A 18 69.29 -14.63 5.64
CA THR A 18 69.97 -14.73 4.32
C THR A 18 70.94 -15.91 4.05
N HIS A 19 71.01 -16.34 2.77
CA HIS A 19 72.14 -16.91 1.98
C HIS A 19 72.98 -18.13 2.42
N HIS A 20 73.32 -19.01 1.45
CA HIS A 20 74.71 -19.32 1.01
C HIS A 20 74.74 -20.05 -0.37
N LEU A 21 75.93 -20.20 -0.99
CA LEU A 21 76.20 -20.81 -2.33
C LEU A 21 76.84 -22.25 -2.17
N VAL A 22 77.23 -23.08 -3.16
CA VAL A 22 78.07 -22.90 -4.39
C VAL A 22 77.94 -24.07 -5.41
N LEU A 23 78.01 -23.71 -6.71
CA LEU A 23 78.36 -24.41 -7.99
C LEU A 23 78.54 -25.96 -8.11
N GLY A 24 78.15 -26.48 -9.29
CA GLY A 24 78.59 -27.75 -9.89
C GLY A 24 78.33 -27.78 -11.42
N THR A 25 79.07 -28.55 -12.22
CA THR A 25 79.12 -28.42 -13.70
C THR A 25 78.79 -29.70 -14.49
N GLY A 26 78.27 -29.56 -15.73
CA GLY A 26 78.12 -30.68 -16.67
C GLY A 26 77.44 -30.34 -18.01
N ARG A 27 78.03 -30.75 -19.14
CA ARG A 27 77.43 -30.70 -20.50
C ARG A 27 77.22 -32.12 -21.03
N ARG A 28 76.09 -32.40 -21.71
CA ARG A 28 76.00 -33.31 -22.87
C ARG A 28 74.68 -33.15 -23.64
N ARG A 29 74.72 -33.37 -24.96
CA ARG A 29 73.55 -33.61 -25.82
C ARG A 29 73.34 -35.12 -25.97
N LEU A 30 72.11 -35.55 -26.25
CA LEU A 30 71.79 -36.67 -27.15
C LEU A 30 70.30 -36.57 -27.60
N SER A 31 69.89 -37.39 -28.57
CA SER A 31 68.63 -37.23 -29.34
C SER A 31 67.91 -38.60 -29.55
N PRO A 32 66.92 -38.83 -30.45
CA PRO A 32 65.64 -39.42 -30.00
C PRO A 32 65.25 -40.78 -30.62
N THR A 33 64.59 -41.62 -29.82
CA THR A 33 63.63 -42.71 -30.15
C THR A 33 62.90 -43.09 -28.84
N TYR A 34 61.69 -43.66 -28.77
CA TYR A 34 61.02 -44.66 -29.63
C TYR A 34 59.56 -44.32 -29.98
N LEU A 35 58.97 -45.10 -30.90
CA LEU A 35 57.69 -44.84 -31.59
C LEU A 35 56.53 -45.76 -31.14
N ARG A 36 55.32 -45.39 -31.61
CA ARG A 36 54.05 -46.16 -31.69
C ARG A 36 53.24 -46.37 -30.39
N ARG A 37 52.20 -45.55 -30.25
CA ARG A 37 50.81 -46.06 -30.19
C ARG A 37 50.00 -45.52 -31.38
N ARG A 38 48.94 -46.23 -31.75
CA ARG A 38 48.13 -45.99 -32.95
C ARG A 38 47.57 -44.56 -32.98
N ALA A 39 47.58 -43.94 -34.15
CA ALA A 39 46.61 -42.90 -34.47
C ALA A 39 45.22 -43.54 -34.54
N LEU A 40 44.42 -43.34 -33.49
CA LEU A 40 43.01 -43.06 -33.72
C LEU A 40 42.97 -41.64 -34.29
N ALA A 41 42.32 -41.45 -35.43
CA ALA A 41 42.00 -40.11 -35.87
C ALA A 41 40.99 -39.55 -34.86
N SER A 42 41.39 -38.54 -34.08
CA SER A 42 40.40 -37.73 -33.39
C SER A 42 39.63 -36.96 -34.47
N GLU A 43 38.35 -37.29 -34.61
CA GLU A 43 37.41 -36.41 -35.29
C GLU A 43 37.57 -35.02 -34.66
N ARG A 44 38.00 -34.04 -35.47
CA ARG A 44 38.24 -32.68 -34.98
C ARG A 44 36.88 -32.04 -34.74
N VAL A 45 36.38 -32.22 -33.52
CA VAL A 45 35.17 -31.58 -33.01
C VAL A 45 35.31 -30.08 -33.22
N GLU A 46 34.62 -29.56 -34.22
CA GLU A 46 34.72 -28.15 -34.58
C GLU A 46 34.00 -27.32 -33.53
N ARG A 47 34.72 -26.36 -32.94
CA ARG A 47 34.19 -25.46 -31.93
C ARG A 47 34.20 -24.03 -32.43
N ARG A 48 33.08 -23.33 -32.26
CA ARG A 48 32.96 -21.89 -32.55
C ARG A 48 32.13 -21.19 -31.47
N LEU A 49 32.51 -19.95 -31.18
CA LEU A 49 31.65 -19.01 -30.47
C LEU A 49 30.59 -18.50 -31.47
N THR A 50 29.31 -18.61 -31.13
CA THR A 50 28.21 -18.13 -31.99
C THR A 50 27.09 -17.51 -31.17
N ALA A 51 26.23 -16.71 -31.80
CA ALA A 51 24.95 -16.34 -31.23
C ALA A 51 23.92 -17.45 -31.55
N ILE A 52 23.19 -17.88 -30.54
CA ILE A 52 22.29 -19.04 -30.57
C ILE A 52 20.89 -18.51 -30.23
N LEU A 53 19.94 -18.75 -31.12
CA LEU A 53 18.52 -18.46 -30.93
C LEU A 53 17.79 -19.80 -30.77
N ALA A 54 17.23 -20.02 -29.58
CA ALA A 54 16.26 -21.06 -29.33
C ALA A 54 14.86 -20.44 -29.28
N ALA A 55 13.85 -21.13 -29.81
CA ALA A 55 12.46 -20.73 -29.67
C ALA A 55 11.55 -21.96 -29.52
N ASP A 56 10.41 -21.80 -28.86
CA ASP A 56 9.32 -22.79 -28.82
C ASP A 56 7.95 -22.10 -28.96
N VAL A 57 6.88 -22.88 -29.06
CA VAL A 57 5.50 -22.38 -29.08
C VAL A 57 4.89 -22.48 -27.68
N ALA A 58 4.50 -21.34 -27.11
CA ALA A 58 3.84 -21.28 -25.81
C ALA A 58 2.55 -22.14 -25.81
N GLY A 59 2.47 -23.09 -24.87
CA GLY A 59 1.27 -23.91 -24.69
C GLY A 59 1.01 -24.94 -25.81
N TYR A 60 2.01 -25.30 -26.63
CA TYR A 60 1.84 -26.21 -27.78
C TYR A 60 1.05 -27.49 -27.46
N SER A 61 1.37 -28.19 -26.36
CA SER A 61 0.68 -29.42 -25.92
C SER A 61 -0.79 -29.25 -25.57
N TRP A 62 -1.27 -28.02 -25.37
CA TRP A 62 -2.69 -27.71 -25.21
C TRP A 62 -3.33 -27.41 -26.57
N LEU A 63 -2.67 -26.63 -27.43
CA LEU A 63 -3.12 -26.34 -28.79
C LEU A 63 -3.31 -27.64 -29.60
N THR A 64 -2.35 -28.56 -29.57
CA THR A 64 -2.48 -29.87 -30.22
C THR A 64 -3.51 -30.78 -29.56
N GLY A 65 -3.82 -30.57 -28.28
CA GLY A 65 -4.92 -31.25 -27.58
C GLY A 65 -6.32 -30.75 -27.99
N VAL A 66 -6.41 -29.58 -28.63
CA VAL A 66 -7.66 -29.01 -29.18
C VAL A 66 -7.77 -29.29 -30.68
N ASP A 67 -6.68 -29.15 -31.44
CA ASP A 67 -6.66 -29.27 -32.90
C ASP A 67 -5.23 -29.65 -33.38
N GLU A 68 -4.88 -30.94 -33.31
CA GLU A 68 -3.51 -31.44 -33.63
C GLU A 68 -3.11 -31.13 -35.08
N GLU A 69 -3.96 -31.45 -36.05
CA GLU A 69 -3.69 -31.26 -37.48
C GLU A 69 -3.68 -29.76 -37.85
N GLY A 70 -4.65 -28.98 -37.38
CA GLY A 70 -4.71 -27.54 -37.62
C GLY A 70 -3.52 -26.79 -37.01
N THR A 71 -3.17 -27.09 -35.76
CA THR A 71 -2.00 -26.48 -35.08
C THR A 71 -0.71 -26.81 -35.81
N HIS A 72 -0.52 -28.05 -36.24
CA HIS A 72 0.69 -28.46 -36.95
C HIS A 72 0.81 -27.78 -38.33
N VAL A 73 -0.27 -27.74 -39.12
CA VAL A 73 -0.29 -27.07 -40.42
C VAL A 73 -0.06 -25.56 -40.29
N GLN A 74 -0.66 -24.91 -39.29
CA GLN A 74 -0.47 -23.49 -39.00
C GLN A 74 0.98 -23.19 -38.60
N LEU A 75 1.59 -24.01 -37.74
CA LEU A 75 3.00 -23.87 -37.35
C LEU A 75 3.94 -24.04 -38.54
N GLN A 76 3.73 -25.07 -39.37
CA GLN A 76 4.55 -25.30 -40.57
C GLN A 76 4.45 -24.15 -41.57
N ASP A 77 3.28 -23.53 -41.74
CA ASP A 77 3.18 -22.33 -42.58
C ASP A 77 3.92 -21.12 -41.97
N HIS A 78 3.79 -20.89 -40.66
CA HIS A 78 4.48 -19.78 -39.99
C HIS A 78 6.00 -19.92 -40.06
N LEU A 79 6.54 -21.13 -39.86
CA LEU A 79 7.96 -21.42 -40.05
C LEU A 79 8.39 -21.11 -41.49
N ARG A 80 7.72 -21.71 -42.48
CA ARG A 80 8.03 -21.57 -43.91
C ARG A 80 7.90 -20.15 -44.45
N THR A 81 6.91 -19.38 -44.01
CA THR A 81 6.51 -18.10 -44.63
C THR A 81 6.85 -16.85 -43.81
N LEU A 82 7.39 -17.01 -42.60
CA LEU A 82 7.91 -15.91 -41.79
C LEU A 82 9.27 -16.23 -41.18
N VAL A 83 9.39 -17.34 -40.45
CA VAL A 83 10.55 -17.58 -39.59
C VAL A 83 11.81 -17.95 -40.38
N ASP A 84 11.75 -18.96 -41.25
CA ASP A 84 12.88 -19.36 -42.09
C ASP A 84 13.34 -18.22 -43.04
N PRO A 85 12.43 -17.46 -43.71
CA PRO A 85 12.81 -16.25 -44.44
C PRO A 85 13.52 -15.20 -43.59
N LYS A 86 13.05 -14.94 -42.35
CA LYS A 86 13.67 -13.93 -41.48
C LYS A 86 15.02 -14.37 -40.93
N ILE A 87 15.21 -15.65 -40.65
CA ILE A 87 16.51 -16.21 -40.28
C ILE A 87 17.50 -16.03 -41.44
N ALA A 88 17.08 -16.32 -42.68
CA ALA A 88 17.93 -16.13 -43.86
C ALA A 88 18.24 -14.63 -44.15
N GLU A 89 17.25 -13.73 -44.03
CA GLU A 89 17.41 -12.28 -44.19
C GLU A 89 18.47 -11.72 -43.22
N HIS A 90 18.41 -12.14 -41.96
CA HIS A 90 19.36 -11.77 -40.91
C HIS A 90 20.61 -12.69 -40.85
N ARG A 91 20.89 -13.42 -41.93
CA ARG A 91 22.12 -14.24 -42.15
C ARG A 91 22.35 -15.33 -41.09
N GLY A 92 21.29 -15.75 -40.41
CA GLY A 92 21.30 -16.93 -39.57
C GLY A 92 21.18 -18.21 -40.38
N ARG A 93 21.39 -19.33 -39.70
CA ARG A 93 21.20 -20.68 -40.23
C ARG A 93 20.31 -21.46 -39.26
N VAL A 94 19.18 -21.96 -39.76
CA VAL A 94 18.41 -22.97 -39.04
C VAL A 94 19.28 -24.21 -38.89
N VAL A 95 19.41 -24.69 -37.66
CA VAL A 95 20.11 -25.94 -37.35
C VAL A 95 19.11 -27.08 -37.27
N LYS A 96 17.97 -26.86 -36.60
CA LYS A 96 16.99 -27.91 -36.33
C LYS A 96 15.60 -27.37 -36.01
N ASN A 97 14.58 -28.03 -36.58
CA ASN A 97 13.19 -27.91 -36.18
C ASN A 97 12.82 -29.20 -35.43
N THR A 98 12.21 -29.08 -34.26
CA THR A 98 12.10 -30.15 -33.26
C THR A 98 10.67 -30.21 -32.70
N GLY A 99 9.69 -30.44 -33.58
CA GLY A 99 8.27 -30.37 -33.23
C GLY A 99 7.81 -28.91 -33.13
N ASP A 100 7.64 -28.45 -31.89
CA ASP A 100 7.36 -27.07 -31.49
C ASP A 100 8.62 -26.19 -31.36
N GLY A 101 9.76 -26.81 -31.04
CA GLY A 101 11.04 -26.13 -30.86
C GLY A 101 11.80 -25.82 -32.16
N LEU A 102 12.49 -24.67 -32.18
CA LEU A 102 13.35 -24.20 -33.27
C LEU A 102 14.72 -23.81 -32.70
N LEU A 103 15.80 -24.19 -33.40
CA LEU A 103 17.16 -23.81 -33.05
C LEU A 103 17.91 -23.25 -34.27
N ALA A 104 18.44 -22.03 -34.14
CA ALA A 104 19.19 -21.33 -35.18
C ALA A 104 20.48 -20.70 -34.64
N GLU A 105 21.50 -20.61 -35.50
CA GLU A 105 22.79 -19.98 -35.21
C GLU A 105 23.02 -18.73 -36.07
N PHE A 106 23.71 -17.73 -35.51
CA PHE A 106 24.04 -16.47 -36.17
C PHE A 106 25.48 -16.06 -35.86
N GLY A 107 26.24 -15.68 -36.89
CA GLY A 107 27.58 -15.10 -36.72
C GLY A 107 27.60 -13.68 -36.12
N SER A 108 26.45 -13.16 -35.68
CA SER A 108 26.25 -11.78 -35.24
C SER A 108 25.12 -11.72 -34.20
N VAL A 109 25.43 -11.21 -33.01
CA VAL A 109 24.46 -10.97 -31.93
C VAL A 109 23.39 -9.96 -32.37
N VAL A 110 23.82 -8.94 -33.10
CA VAL A 110 22.96 -7.85 -33.58
C VAL A 110 21.89 -8.38 -34.54
N ASP A 111 22.26 -9.33 -35.40
CA ASP A 111 21.35 -9.88 -36.40
C ASP A 111 20.49 -11.01 -35.83
N ALA A 112 20.98 -11.78 -34.85
CA ALA A 112 20.16 -12.72 -34.05
C ALA A 112 19.00 -12.00 -33.33
N VAL A 113 19.30 -10.88 -32.66
CA VAL A 113 18.28 -10.08 -31.96
C VAL A 113 17.33 -9.41 -32.95
N ARG A 114 17.79 -8.91 -34.10
CA ARG A 114 16.90 -8.41 -35.17
C ARG A 114 15.96 -9.49 -35.71
N CYS A 115 16.47 -10.70 -35.95
CA CYS A 115 15.64 -11.82 -36.39
C CYS A 115 14.53 -12.11 -35.38
N ALA A 116 14.85 -12.19 -34.09
CA ALA A 116 13.85 -12.41 -33.05
C ALA A 116 12.81 -11.29 -32.99
N LEU A 117 13.22 -10.02 -33.10
CA LEU A 117 12.32 -8.87 -33.12
C LEU A 117 11.36 -8.91 -34.32
N ASP A 118 11.86 -9.19 -35.51
CA ASP A 118 11.05 -9.24 -36.73
C ASP A 118 10.13 -10.46 -36.79
N VAL A 119 10.56 -11.61 -36.24
CA VAL A 119 9.71 -12.80 -36.07
C VAL A 119 8.56 -12.49 -35.12
N GLN A 120 8.82 -11.92 -33.94
CA GLN A 120 7.73 -11.58 -33.01
C GLN A 120 6.78 -10.51 -33.55
N ARG A 121 7.29 -9.50 -34.29
CA ARG A 121 6.42 -8.53 -35.00
C ARG A 121 5.51 -9.21 -36.02
N GLY A 122 6.07 -10.01 -36.93
CA GLY A 122 5.29 -10.69 -37.96
C GLY A 122 4.31 -11.72 -37.39
N MET A 123 4.59 -12.29 -36.22
CA MET A 123 3.67 -13.15 -35.48
C MET A 123 2.56 -12.39 -34.78
N ALA A 124 2.86 -11.24 -34.16
CA ALA A 124 1.83 -10.35 -33.62
C ALA A 124 0.87 -9.84 -34.71
N GLU A 125 1.39 -9.49 -35.89
CA GLU A 125 0.58 -9.12 -37.06
C GLU A 125 -0.34 -10.26 -37.53
N ARG A 126 0.16 -11.50 -37.58
CA ARG A 126 -0.64 -12.69 -37.95
C ARG A 126 -1.69 -13.04 -36.89
N ASN A 127 -1.36 -12.90 -35.60
CA ASN A 127 -2.24 -13.24 -34.48
C ASN A 127 -3.32 -12.18 -34.19
N ALA A 128 -3.20 -10.96 -34.73
CA ALA A 128 -4.10 -9.84 -34.43
C ALA A 128 -5.58 -10.06 -34.78
N GLY A 129 -5.87 -10.98 -35.72
CA GLY A 129 -7.24 -11.38 -36.10
C GLY A 129 -7.64 -12.77 -35.60
N VAL A 130 -6.78 -13.45 -34.82
CA VAL A 130 -6.97 -14.84 -34.38
C VAL A 130 -7.47 -14.86 -32.93
N PRO A 131 -8.48 -15.68 -32.58
CA PRO A 131 -8.89 -15.87 -31.19
C PRO A 131 -7.74 -16.38 -30.32
N ASP A 132 -7.67 -15.93 -29.06
CA ASP A 132 -6.58 -16.25 -28.12
C ASP A 132 -6.29 -17.77 -28.05
N GLU A 133 -7.35 -18.58 -28.02
CA GLU A 133 -7.34 -20.06 -28.01
C GLU A 133 -6.72 -20.73 -29.27
N LYS A 134 -6.39 -19.96 -30.31
CA LYS A 134 -5.80 -20.45 -31.58
C LYS A 134 -4.55 -19.67 -32.00
N ARG A 135 -3.98 -18.83 -31.13
CA ARG A 135 -2.72 -18.12 -31.42
C ARG A 135 -1.53 -19.06 -31.27
N ILE A 136 -0.59 -18.95 -32.21
CA ILE A 136 0.75 -19.51 -32.06
C ILE A 136 1.64 -18.36 -31.58
N GLU A 137 2.12 -18.44 -30.35
CA GLU A 137 2.96 -17.40 -29.75
C GLU A 137 4.33 -17.99 -29.41
N PHE A 138 5.37 -17.54 -30.12
CA PHE A 138 6.72 -18.02 -29.85
C PHE A 138 7.29 -17.41 -28.57
N ARG A 139 8.10 -18.16 -27.85
CA ARG A 139 8.96 -17.67 -26.78
C ARG A 139 10.40 -17.80 -27.27
N ILE A 140 11.22 -16.75 -27.15
CA ILE A 140 12.57 -16.75 -27.76
C ILE A 140 13.66 -16.51 -26.70
N GLY A 141 14.68 -17.37 -26.73
CA GLY A 141 15.88 -17.30 -25.89
C GLY A 141 17.14 -17.10 -26.72
N ILE A 142 17.91 -16.03 -26.45
CA ILE A 142 19.16 -15.75 -27.19
C ILE A 142 20.36 -15.77 -26.26
N ASN A 143 21.40 -16.51 -26.62
CA ASN A 143 22.67 -16.56 -25.90
C ASN A 143 23.88 -16.49 -26.82
N VAL A 144 25.04 -16.06 -26.31
CA VAL A 144 26.35 -16.19 -26.96
C VAL A 144 27.20 -17.18 -26.18
N GLY A 145 27.60 -18.27 -26.83
CA GLY A 145 28.39 -19.33 -26.21
C GLY A 145 29.17 -20.16 -27.21
N ASP A 146 30.15 -20.92 -26.71
CA ASP A 146 30.86 -21.89 -27.51
C ASP A 146 29.96 -23.10 -27.78
N ILE A 147 29.87 -23.47 -29.06
CA ILE A 147 29.18 -24.66 -29.54
C ILE A 147 30.16 -25.67 -30.11
N ILE A 148 29.78 -26.94 -30.03
CA ILE A 148 30.32 -28.07 -30.77
C ILE A 148 29.41 -28.31 -31.97
N ILE A 149 30.00 -28.44 -33.16
CA ILE A 149 29.29 -28.87 -34.36
C ILE A 149 29.53 -30.38 -34.53
N ASP A 150 28.48 -31.17 -34.69
CA ASP A 150 28.57 -32.56 -35.17
C ASP A 150 27.44 -32.85 -36.16
N ARG A 151 27.77 -33.48 -37.29
CA ARG A 151 26.84 -33.91 -38.37
C ARG A 151 25.85 -32.85 -38.87
N GLY A 152 26.10 -31.56 -38.59
CA GLY A 152 25.26 -30.42 -38.99
C GLY A 152 24.39 -29.85 -37.86
N ASP A 153 24.29 -30.54 -36.72
CA ASP A 153 23.59 -30.12 -35.49
C ASP A 153 24.58 -29.40 -34.53
N ILE A 154 24.07 -28.70 -33.50
CA ILE A 154 24.90 -27.93 -32.54
C ILE A 154 24.65 -28.34 -31.08
N PHE A 155 25.74 -28.47 -30.32
CA PHE A 155 25.72 -28.96 -28.93
C PHE A 155 26.58 -28.10 -28.00
N GLY A 156 26.23 -28.07 -26.71
CA GLY A 156 27.04 -27.45 -25.65
C GLY A 156 26.25 -26.55 -24.71
N ASP A 157 26.90 -26.06 -23.66
CA ASP A 157 26.27 -25.26 -22.61
C ASP A 157 25.67 -23.95 -23.16
N GLY A 158 26.26 -23.39 -24.23
CA GLY A 158 25.70 -22.24 -24.93
C GLY A 158 24.27 -22.47 -25.43
N VAL A 159 23.98 -23.67 -25.95
CA VAL A 159 22.67 -24.10 -26.46
C VAL A 159 21.72 -24.35 -25.29
N ASN A 160 22.19 -25.02 -24.24
CA ASN A 160 21.41 -25.24 -23.02
C ASN A 160 20.95 -23.92 -22.39
N VAL A 161 21.84 -22.90 -22.32
CA VAL A 161 21.47 -21.56 -21.82
C VAL A 161 20.44 -20.89 -22.73
N ALA A 162 20.56 -20.98 -24.06
CA ALA A 162 19.56 -20.40 -24.98
C ALA A 162 18.15 -20.98 -24.74
N ALA A 163 18.01 -22.32 -24.67
CA ALA A 163 16.74 -22.97 -24.38
C ALA A 163 16.21 -22.67 -22.96
N ARG A 164 17.09 -22.42 -21.98
CA ARG A 164 16.64 -21.99 -20.63
C ARG A 164 16.27 -20.51 -20.54
N LEU A 165 16.68 -19.68 -21.50
CA LEU A 165 16.21 -18.31 -21.66
C LEU A 165 14.86 -18.24 -22.38
N GLU A 166 14.63 -19.10 -23.38
CA GLU A 166 13.32 -19.32 -24.02
C GLU A 166 12.27 -19.68 -22.94
N GLY A 167 12.62 -20.61 -22.06
CA GLY A 167 11.74 -21.02 -20.95
C GLY A 167 11.43 -19.93 -19.91
N LEU A 168 12.12 -18.78 -19.96
CA LEU A 168 11.91 -17.60 -19.13
C LEU A 168 11.25 -16.43 -19.87
N ALA A 169 11.00 -16.56 -21.18
CA ALA A 169 10.23 -15.57 -21.93
C ALA A 169 8.72 -15.79 -21.73
N GLU A 170 7.99 -14.68 -21.69
CA GLU A 170 6.52 -14.67 -21.82
C GLU A 170 6.14 -15.01 -23.27
N PRO A 171 4.88 -15.43 -23.56
CA PRO A 171 4.40 -15.60 -24.93
C PRO A 171 4.59 -14.32 -25.76
N GLY A 172 5.13 -14.43 -26.97
CA GLY A 172 5.53 -13.27 -27.80
C GLY A 172 6.81 -12.56 -27.32
N GLY A 173 7.42 -13.00 -26.22
CA GLY A 173 8.58 -12.38 -25.58
C GLY A 173 9.93 -12.84 -26.12
N ILE A 174 10.97 -12.09 -25.76
CA ILE A 174 12.38 -12.42 -26.04
C ILE A 174 13.21 -12.20 -24.77
N CYS A 175 13.90 -13.24 -24.31
CA CYS A 175 14.84 -13.19 -23.18
C CYS A 175 16.27 -13.48 -23.65
N VAL A 176 17.24 -12.76 -23.11
CA VAL A 176 18.65 -12.82 -23.55
C VAL A 176 19.62 -12.88 -22.37
N SER A 177 20.80 -13.46 -22.56
CA SER A 177 21.87 -13.40 -21.55
C SER A 177 22.53 -12.02 -21.50
N GLY A 178 23.14 -11.68 -20.36
CA GLY A 178 23.87 -10.41 -20.19
C GLY A 178 24.89 -10.11 -21.29
N ARG A 179 25.59 -11.12 -21.79
CA ARG A 179 26.53 -10.97 -22.91
C ARG A 179 25.84 -10.55 -24.21
N VAL A 180 24.65 -11.08 -24.51
CA VAL A 180 23.84 -10.63 -25.65
C VAL A 180 23.39 -9.18 -25.47
N GLN A 181 23.01 -8.79 -24.25
CA GLN A 181 22.65 -7.41 -23.94
C GLN A 181 23.85 -6.46 -24.15
N GLU A 182 25.02 -6.80 -23.61
CA GLU A 182 26.27 -6.05 -23.76
C GLU A 182 26.65 -5.88 -25.24
N ASP A 183 26.62 -6.97 -26.02
CA ASP A 183 26.96 -6.96 -27.45
C ASP A 183 25.90 -6.28 -28.33
N ALA A 184 24.64 -6.16 -27.90
CA ALA A 184 23.56 -5.52 -28.67
C ALA A 184 23.24 -4.08 -28.23
N ARG A 185 23.63 -3.67 -27.02
CA ARG A 185 23.31 -2.37 -26.42
C ARG A 185 23.76 -1.21 -27.32
N GLY A 186 22.84 -0.27 -27.56
CA GLY A 186 23.07 0.91 -28.39
C GLY A 186 23.08 0.68 -29.91
N LYS A 187 23.04 -0.58 -30.38
CA LYS A 187 23.13 -0.92 -31.82
C LYS A 187 21.78 -1.12 -32.52
N LEU A 188 20.69 -1.22 -31.74
CA LEU A 188 19.38 -1.70 -32.23
C LEU A 188 18.16 -0.82 -31.92
N GLY A 189 18.29 0.25 -31.14
CA GLY A 189 17.13 1.12 -30.82
C GLY A 189 16.04 0.43 -29.98
N ILE A 190 16.40 -0.59 -29.19
CA ILE A 190 15.52 -1.37 -28.32
C ILE A 190 15.92 -1.19 -26.85
N ALA A 191 14.94 -1.34 -25.95
CA ALA A 191 15.19 -1.36 -24.52
C ALA A 191 15.41 -2.80 -24.02
N PHE A 192 16.30 -2.93 -23.03
CA PHE A 192 16.55 -4.17 -22.30
C PHE A 192 16.20 -3.95 -20.83
N GLU A 193 15.29 -4.76 -20.31
CA GLU A 193 14.84 -4.79 -18.92
C GLU A 193 15.63 -5.84 -18.15
N ASP A 194 16.22 -5.49 -17.01
CA ASP A 194 17.07 -6.38 -16.21
C ASP A 194 16.22 -7.29 -15.32
N VAL A 195 16.25 -8.60 -15.60
CA VAL A 195 15.52 -9.65 -14.85
C VAL A 195 16.41 -10.22 -13.74
N GLY A 196 17.61 -9.66 -13.53
CA GLY A 196 18.56 -10.08 -12.51
C GLY A 196 19.26 -11.40 -12.82
N GLU A 197 19.91 -11.96 -11.81
CA GLU A 197 20.63 -13.23 -11.91
C GLU A 197 19.68 -14.42 -11.67
N GLN A 198 19.62 -15.32 -12.65
CA GLN A 198 18.74 -16.48 -12.66
C GLN A 198 19.56 -17.78 -12.61
N GLN A 199 19.22 -18.67 -11.67
CA GLN A 199 19.89 -19.96 -11.52
C GLN A 199 19.27 -20.99 -12.47
N LEU A 200 19.79 -21.06 -13.70
CA LEU A 200 19.24 -21.90 -14.76
C LEU A 200 19.46 -23.40 -14.46
N LYS A 201 18.45 -24.23 -14.69
CA LYS A 201 18.49 -25.68 -14.46
C LYS A 201 19.60 -26.34 -15.28
N ASN A 202 20.47 -27.07 -14.58
CA ASN A 202 21.68 -27.75 -15.10
C ASN A 202 22.81 -26.82 -15.59
N ILE A 203 22.79 -25.52 -15.26
CA ILE A 203 23.92 -24.61 -15.45
C ILE A 203 24.59 -24.37 -14.10
N ALA A 204 25.93 -24.44 -14.04
CA ALA A 204 26.69 -24.44 -12.78
C ALA A 204 26.92 -23.04 -12.18
N TRP A 205 26.46 -21.98 -12.84
CA TRP A 205 26.58 -20.58 -12.41
C TRP A 205 25.26 -19.83 -12.69
N PRO A 206 24.94 -18.77 -11.94
CA PRO A 206 23.81 -17.91 -12.25
C PRO A 206 24.07 -17.15 -13.56
N VAL A 207 23.04 -16.98 -14.38
CA VAL A 207 23.09 -16.20 -15.63
C VAL A 207 22.25 -14.95 -15.44
N ARG A 208 22.83 -13.77 -15.69
CA ARG A 208 22.05 -12.53 -15.71
C ARG A 208 21.19 -12.46 -16.96
N VAL A 209 19.89 -12.25 -16.79
CA VAL A 209 18.88 -12.31 -17.86
C VAL A 209 18.32 -10.92 -18.12
N TYR A 210 18.13 -10.59 -19.39
CA TYR A 210 17.48 -9.37 -19.84
C TYR A 210 16.29 -9.69 -20.74
N ARG A 211 15.17 -9.02 -20.54
CA ARG A 211 14.01 -9.08 -21.45
C ARG A 211 14.11 -7.97 -22.49
N VAL A 212 13.90 -8.29 -23.76
CA VAL A 212 13.89 -7.30 -24.85
C VAL A 212 12.48 -6.74 -25.01
N ARG A 213 12.35 -5.40 -25.08
CA ARG A 213 11.08 -4.75 -25.40
C ARG A 213 11.01 -4.44 -26.90
N LEU A 214 9.95 -4.92 -27.56
CA LEU A 214 9.72 -4.80 -29.01
C LEU A 214 9.40 -3.36 -29.39
N SER A 215 10.34 -2.65 -30.02
CA SER A 215 10.05 -1.32 -30.58
C SER A 215 9.01 -1.43 -31.69
N GLY A 216 7.83 -0.88 -31.44
CA GLY A 216 6.58 -1.19 -32.12
C GLY A 216 5.43 -1.18 -31.11
N GLU A 217 5.65 -1.85 -29.97
CA GLU A 217 5.02 -1.48 -28.71
C GLU A 217 5.67 -0.18 -28.19
N ALA A 218 5.31 0.95 -28.81
CA ALA A 218 5.27 2.21 -28.08
C ALA A 218 4.38 1.96 -26.85
N ALA A 219 4.96 2.15 -25.66
CA ALA A 219 4.49 1.45 -24.49
C ALA A 219 3.00 1.72 -24.17
N ARG A 220 2.18 0.68 -24.35
CA ARG A 220 1.04 0.41 -23.46
C ARG A 220 1.57 -0.26 -22.18
N SER A 221 2.58 0.31 -21.52
CA SER A 221 2.21 1.24 -20.45
C SER A 221 0.89 1.96 -20.74
N ARG A 222 -0.20 1.47 -20.11
CA ARG A 222 -1.18 2.44 -19.60
C ARG A 222 -0.34 3.58 -19.00
N PRO A 223 -0.44 4.83 -19.50
CA PRO A 223 0.42 5.91 -19.04
C PRO A 223 0.28 5.93 -17.52
N ALA A 224 1.39 5.69 -16.81
CA ALA A 224 1.39 5.15 -15.45
C ALA A 224 0.46 6.00 -14.58
N LEU A 225 -0.73 5.45 -14.29
CA LEU A 225 -1.95 6.25 -14.14
C LEU A 225 -1.70 7.36 -13.12
N GLU A 226 -1.60 8.61 -13.63
CA GLU A 226 -0.96 9.69 -12.89
C GLU A 226 -1.61 9.79 -11.51
N LEU A 227 -0.81 9.57 -10.46
CA LEU A 227 -1.30 9.43 -9.10
C LEU A 227 -2.19 10.64 -8.80
N PRO A 228 -3.51 10.45 -8.59
CA PRO A 228 -4.42 11.58 -8.43
C PRO A 228 -3.93 12.52 -7.32
N ASP A 229 -4.25 13.81 -7.43
CA ASP A 229 -3.89 14.80 -6.41
C ASP A 229 -4.42 14.35 -5.04
N LYS A 230 -5.68 13.89 -5.04
CA LYS A 230 -6.34 13.19 -3.93
C LYS A 230 -5.69 11.82 -3.67
N PRO A 231 -5.56 11.37 -2.41
CA PRO A 231 -5.05 10.04 -2.09
C PRO A 231 -5.88 8.94 -2.76
N SER A 232 -5.21 7.90 -3.25
CA SER A 232 -5.84 6.80 -3.97
C SER A 232 -5.45 5.44 -3.42
N ILE A 233 -6.40 4.50 -3.38
CA ILE A 233 -6.22 3.16 -2.82
C ILE A 233 -6.85 2.07 -3.69
N ALA A 234 -6.18 0.93 -3.83
CA ALA A 234 -6.81 -0.32 -4.27
C ALA A 234 -6.91 -1.29 -3.09
N VAL A 235 -8.03 -1.99 -2.98
CA VAL A 235 -8.16 -3.18 -2.12
C VAL A 235 -8.00 -4.40 -3.02
N LEU A 236 -7.07 -5.30 -2.68
CA LEU A 236 -6.86 -6.55 -3.41
C LEU A 236 -7.75 -7.67 -2.88
N PRO A 237 -8.14 -8.65 -3.72
CA PRO A 237 -8.89 -9.82 -3.29
C PRO A 237 -8.20 -10.54 -2.13
N PHE A 238 -8.89 -10.66 -1.00
CA PHE A 238 -8.35 -11.33 0.17
C PHE A 238 -8.04 -12.81 -0.18
N THR A 239 -6.86 -13.28 0.23
CA THR A 239 -6.42 -14.64 -0.09
C THR A 239 -7.04 -15.66 0.87
N ASN A 240 -7.83 -16.60 0.33
CA ASN A 240 -8.28 -17.79 1.06
C ASN A 240 -7.08 -18.70 1.37
N MET A 241 -6.79 -18.90 2.66
CA MET A 241 -5.76 -19.80 3.18
C MET A 241 -6.34 -20.99 3.96
N SER A 242 -7.65 -21.26 3.85
CA SER A 242 -8.30 -22.43 4.45
C SER A 242 -8.00 -23.73 3.70
N GLY A 243 -7.64 -23.64 2.40
CA GLY A 243 -7.46 -24.80 1.51
C GLY A 243 -8.77 -25.38 0.96
N ASP A 244 -9.89 -24.71 1.22
CA ASP A 244 -11.24 -25.09 0.83
C ASP A 244 -11.83 -24.04 -0.13
N PRO A 245 -12.00 -24.35 -1.44
CA PRO A 245 -12.54 -23.42 -2.43
C PRO A 245 -13.98 -22.99 -2.16
N GLU A 246 -14.78 -23.73 -1.37
CA GLU A 246 -16.14 -23.30 -1.01
C GLU A 246 -16.14 -22.06 -0.11
N GLN A 247 -14.98 -21.63 0.39
CA GLN A 247 -14.84 -20.46 1.26
C GLN A 247 -14.35 -19.19 0.54
N ASP A 248 -14.12 -19.26 -0.78
CA ASP A 248 -13.68 -18.11 -1.57
C ASP A 248 -14.71 -16.96 -1.56
N TYR A 249 -16.01 -17.26 -1.46
CA TYR A 249 -17.06 -16.23 -1.40
C TYR A 249 -16.90 -15.30 -0.20
N PHE A 250 -16.37 -15.80 0.92
CA PHE A 250 -16.20 -15.01 2.14
C PHE A 250 -15.02 -14.04 1.99
N ALA A 251 -13.92 -14.48 1.40
CA ALA A 251 -12.78 -13.61 1.13
C ALA A 251 -13.09 -12.57 0.02
N ASP A 252 -13.85 -12.97 -1.01
CA ASP A 252 -14.36 -12.07 -2.02
C ASP A 252 -15.37 -11.06 -1.43
N GLY A 253 -16.27 -11.50 -0.54
CA GLY A 253 -17.25 -10.65 0.16
C GLY A 253 -16.59 -9.60 1.05
N MET A 254 -15.65 -10.02 1.90
CA MET A 254 -14.84 -9.09 2.69
C MET A 254 -14.13 -8.03 1.82
N THR A 255 -13.69 -8.41 0.61
CA THR A 255 -13.06 -7.46 -0.31
C THR A 255 -14.07 -6.41 -0.78
N GLU A 256 -15.30 -6.80 -1.12
CA GLU A 256 -16.35 -5.87 -1.55
C GLU A 256 -16.84 -4.94 -0.45
N ASP A 257 -17.04 -5.46 0.76
CA ASP A 257 -17.57 -4.65 1.86
C ASP A 257 -16.53 -3.62 2.32
N ILE A 258 -15.23 -3.96 2.26
CA ILE A 258 -14.14 -3.03 2.51
C ILE A 258 -14.02 -1.97 1.39
N ILE A 259 -14.15 -2.35 0.12
CA ILE A 259 -14.19 -1.38 -1.01
C ILE A 259 -15.37 -0.43 -0.85
N THR A 260 -16.57 -0.96 -0.61
CA THR A 260 -17.82 -0.21 -0.43
C THR A 260 -17.74 0.72 0.76
N GLY A 261 -17.20 0.24 1.89
CA GLY A 261 -17.03 1.02 3.10
C GLY A 261 -15.98 2.13 2.98
N LEU A 262 -14.82 1.85 2.39
CA LEU A 262 -13.81 2.89 2.11
C LEU A 262 -14.31 3.93 1.10
N SER A 263 -15.18 3.55 0.16
CA SER A 263 -15.76 4.47 -0.83
C SER A 263 -16.69 5.53 -0.22
N ARG A 264 -17.08 5.37 1.06
CA ARG A 264 -17.82 6.39 1.83
C ARG A 264 -16.90 7.54 2.30
N ALA A 265 -15.59 7.34 2.32
CA ALA A 265 -14.61 8.38 2.64
C ALA A 265 -14.34 9.25 1.40
N ARG A 266 -15.19 10.26 1.13
CA ARG A 266 -15.18 11.09 -0.10
C ARG A 266 -13.86 11.82 -0.41
N TRP A 267 -12.91 11.85 0.54
CA TRP A 267 -11.57 12.38 0.35
C TRP A 267 -10.56 11.38 -0.25
N LEU A 268 -10.91 10.09 -0.31
CA LEU A 268 -10.08 8.96 -0.72
C LEU A 268 -10.62 8.36 -2.03
N PHE A 269 -9.81 8.29 -3.07
CA PHE A 269 -10.17 7.68 -4.34
C PHE A 269 -9.96 6.16 -4.29
N VAL A 270 -11.05 5.41 -4.14
CA VAL A 270 -11.04 3.94 -4.07
C VAL A 270 -11.21 3.34 -5.46
N ILE A 271 -10.31 2.43 -5.85
CA ILE A 271 -10.44 1.64 -7.08
C ILE A 271 -11.54 0.59 -6.92
N ALA A 272 -12.45 0.53 -7.89
CA ALA A 272 -13.55 -0.43 -7.92
C ALA A 272 -13.06 -1.87 -8.14
N ARG A 273 -13.77 -2.83 -7.52
CA ARG A 273 -13.57 -4.29 -7.59
C ARG A 273 -12.95 -4.80 -8.88
N ASN A 274 -13.59 -4.47 -10.01
CA ASN A 274 -13.30 -5.11 -11.30
C ASN A 274 -11.88 -4.85 -11.79
N SER A 275 -11.22 -3.79 -11.32
CA SER A 275 -9.80 -3.55 -11.59
C SER A 275 -8.87 -4.34 -10.66
N SER A 276 -9.27 -4.58 -9.40
CA SER A 276 -8.52 -5.39 -8.43
C SER A 276 -8.64 -6.90 -8.65
N LEU A 277 -9.77 -7.39 -9.18
CA LEU A 277 -10.00 -8.83 -9.41
C LEU A 277 -8.95 -9.49 -10.31
N ALA A 278 -8.32 -8.73 -11.21
CA ALA A 278 -7.26 -9.22 -12.10
C ALA A 278 -6.02 -9.77 -11.36
N TYR A 279 -5.87 -9.45 -10.07
CA TYR A 279 -4.77 -9.91 -9.21
C TYR A 279 -5.16 -11.10 -8.30
N LYS A 280 -6.41 -11.60 -8.34
CA LYS A 280 -6.83 -12.76 -7.54
C LYS A 280 -5.96 -13.98 -7.85
N GLY A 281 -5.43 -14.63 -6.81
CA GLY A 281 -4.56 -15.80 -6.93
C GLY A 281 -3.13 -15.52 -7.42
N ARG A 282 -2.75 -14.26 -7.68
CA ARG A 282 -1.40 -13.90 -8.17
C ARG A 282 -0.51 -13.39 -7.04
N SER A 283 0.61 -14.07 -6.80
CA SER A 283 1.71 -13.53 -5.99
C SER A 283 2.30 -12.30 -6.72
N THR A 284 1.99 -11.10 -6.24
CA THR A 284 2.22 -9.83 -6.96
C THR A 284 2.98 -8.82 -6.11
N ASP A 285 3.89 -8.06 -6.71
CA ASP A 285 4.53 -6.93 -6.02
C ASP A 285 3.52 -5.79 -5.90
N VAL A 286 3.26 -5.34 -4.67
CA VAL A 286 2.47 -4.15 -4.35
C VAL A 286 2.85 -2.95 -5.22
N LYS A 287 4.13 -2.80 -5.59
CA LYS A 287 4.59 -1.72 -6.48
C LYS A 287 4.07 -1.85 -7.90
N GLN A 288 4.05 -3.07 -8.44
CA GLN A 288 3.51 -3.35 -9.77
C GLN A 288 2.01 -3.08 -9.79
N VAL A 289 1.27 -3.62 -8.80
CA VAL A 289 -0.17 -3.36 -8.62
C VAL A 289 -0.45 -1.86 -8.55
N ALA A 290 0.29 -1.13 -7.72
CA ALA A 290 0.12 0.31 -7.54
C ALA A 290 0.34 1.10 -8.84
N HIS A 291 1.39 0.74 -9.59
CA HIS A 291 1.73 1.36 -10.87
C HIS A 291 0.71 1.06 -11.98
N GLU A 292 0.19 -0.18 -12.05
CA GLU A 292 -0.79 -0.62 -13.05
C GLU A 292 -2.21 -0.08 -12.81
N LEU A 293 -2.55 0.22 -11.55
CA LEU A 293 -3.85 0.76 -11.11
C LEU A 293 -3.85 2.28 -10.85
N GLY A 294 -2.69 2.94 -10.78
CA GLY A 294 -2.60 4.38 -10.48
C GLY A 294 -2.88 4.73 -9.01
N VAL A 295 -2.57 3.82 -8.09
CA VAL A 295 -2.88 4.00 -6.67
C VAL A 295 -1.67 4.33 -5.81
N ARG A 296 -1.86 5.27 -4.88
CA ARG A 296 -0.86 5.67 -3.89
C ARG A 296 -0.69 4.58 -2.82
N TYR A 297 -1.76 3.82 -2.56
CA TYR A 297 -1.84 2.82 -1.50
C TYR A 297 -2.48 1.50 -1.99
N VAL A 298 -2.09 0.40 -1.36
CA VAL A 298 -2.70 -0.92 -1.57
C VAL A 298 -3.04 -1.53 -0.21
N LEU A 299 -4.27 -2.03 -0.08
CA LEU A 299 -4.73 -2.84 1.04
C LEU A 299 -4.87 -4.29 0.57
N GLU A 300 -4.15 -5.19 1.21
CA GLU A 300 -4.20 -6.64 0.96
C GLU A 300 -4.60 -7.38 2.24
N GLY A 301 -4.94 -8.67 2.12
CA GLY A 301 -5.27 -9.49 3.27
C GLY A 301 -5.44 -10.97 2.98
N SER A 302 -5.67 -11.73 4.03
CA SER A 302 -5.95 -13.16 3.95
C SER A 302 -6.91 -13.63 5.02
N VAL A 303 -7.68 -14.67 4.69
CA VAL A 303 -8.64 -15.35 5.56
C VAL A 303 -8.17 -16.79 5.78
N ARG A 304 -8.30 -17.29 7.01
CA ARG A 304 -8.18 -18.72 7.31
C ARG A 304 -9.23 -19.14 8.33
N LYS A 305 -10.15 -20.00 7.92
CA LYS A 305 -11.12 -20.67 8.79
C LYS A 305 -10.59 -22.06 9.16
N VAL A 306 -10.74 -22.46 10.42
CA VAL A 306 -10.41 -23.81 10.92
C VAL A 306 -11.47 -24.23 11.92
N GLY A 307 -12.44 -25.04 11.49
CA GLY A 307 -13.68 -25.28 12.23
C GLY A 307 -14.38 -23.96 12.56
N GLU A 308 -14.87 -23.82 13.79
CA GLU A 308 -15.55 -22.62 14.27
C GLU A 308 -14.62 -21.46 14.66
N ARG A 309 -13.47 -21.30 13.98
CA ARG A 309 -12.58 -20.13 14.19
C ARG A 309 -12.15 -19.52 12.88
N VAL A 310 -12.25 -18.20 12.78
CA VAL A 310 -11.77 -17.42 11.63
C VAL A 310 -10.63 -16.53 12.07
N ARG A 311 -9.57 -16.54 11.26
CA ARG A 311 -8.40 -15.67 11.37
C ARG A 311 -8.31 -14.82 10.11
N ILE A 312 -8.43 -13.51 10.27
CA ILE A 312 -8.29 -12.53 9.21
C ILE A 312 -7.03 -11.70 9.47
N SER A 313 -6.25 -11.46 8.42
CA SER A 313 -5.09 -10.56 8.45
C SER A 313 -5.27 -9.52 7.35
N ALA A 314 -5.06 -8.25 7.67
CA ALA A 314 -5.14 -7.14 6.72
C ALA A 314 -3.87 -6.28 6.82
N GLN A 315 -3.34 -5.83 5.68
CA GLN A 315 -2.09 -5.08 5.58
C GLN A 315 -2.22 -3.94 4.57
N LEU A 316 -1.82 -2.73 4.99
CA LEU A 316 -1.82 -1.52 4.16
C LEU A 316 -0.37 -1.16 3.81
N ALA A 317 -0.11 -0.89 2.53
CA ALA A 317 1.22 -0.57 2.02
C ALA A 317 1.22 0.65 1.08
N GLU A 318 2.37 1.32 1.02
CA GLU A 318 2.65 2.46 0.14
C GLU A 318 3.11 1.97 -1.24
N GLY A 319 2.32 2.26 -2.27
CA GLY A 319 2.49 1.70 -3.60
C GLY A 319 3.82 2.05 -4.27
N THR A 320 4.35 3.25 -4.06
CA THR A 320 5.60 3.69 -4.69
C THR A 320 6.86 3.05 -4.10
N SER A 321 6.80 2.55 -2.88
CA SER A 321 7.96 2.06 -2.12
C SER A 321 7.86 0.58 -1.72
N GLY A 322 6.65 -0.01 -1.75
CA GLY A 322 6.35 -1.30 -1.15
C GLY A 322 6.40 -1.28 0.39
N ARG A 323 6.47 -0.10 1.00
CA ARG A 323 6.62 0.05 2.45
C ARG A 323 5.29 -0.21 3.14
N GLN A 324 5.26 -1.24 3.98
CA GLN A 324 4.14 -1.51 4.88
C GLN A 324 3.92 -0.31 5.82
N LEU A 325 2.67 0.15 5.89
CA LEU A 325 2.22 1.30 6.68
C LEU A 325 1.52 0.85 7.96
N TRP A 326 0.71 -0.21 7.85
CA TRP A 326 -0.08 -0.80 8.92
C TRP A 326 -0.33 -2.27 8.62
N ALA A 327 -0.49 -3.08 9.65
CA ALA A 327 -1.14 -4.38 9.54
C ALA A 327 -1.81 -4.76 10.86
N LYS A 328 -2.86 -5.55 10.77
CA LYS A 328 -3.57 -6.08 11.94
C LYS A 328 -4.12 -7.47 11.66
N ARG A 329 -4.22 -8.24 12.74
CA ARG A 329 -4.74 -9.59 12.79
C ARG A 329 -5.99 -9.61 13.67
N TYR A 330 -6.99 -10.34 13.21
CA TYR A 330 -8.28 -10.52 13.85
C TYR A 330 -8.48 -12.02 14.02
N ASP A 331 -8.72 -12.44 15.26
CA ASP A 331 -9.06 -13.81 15.62
C ASP A 331 -10.48 -13.78 16.21
N ARG A 332 -11.39 -14.60 15.67
CA ARG A 332 -12.81 -14.70 16.07
C ARG A 332 -13.28 -16.15 16.09
N GLU A 333 -14.33 -16.39 16.86
CA GLU A 333 -15.11 -17.62 16.87
C GLU A 333 -16.32 -17.44 15.93
N LEU A 334 -16.68 -18.49 15.18
CA LEU A 334 -17.86 -18.49 14.33
C LEU A 334 -19.11 -18.70 15.20
N SER A 335 -20.03 -17.74 15.10
CA SER A 335 -21.39 -17.84 15.64
C SER A 335 -22.39 -17.41 14.56
N ASP A 336 -22.14 -16.23 13.97
CA ASP A 336 -22.75 -15.75 12.73
C ASP A 336 -21.62 -15.26 11.81
N ILE A 337 -21.54 -15.82 10.61
CA ILE A 337 -20.47 -15.50 9.65
C ILE A 337 -20.63 -14.09 9.05
N PHE A 338 -21.87 -13.62 8.87
CA PHE A 338 -22.18 -12.32 8.27
C PHE A 338 -22.02 -11.20 9.31
N ALA A 339 -22.58 -11.36 10.52
CA ALA A 339 -22.40 -10.36 11.58
C ALA A 339 -20.92 -10.20 11.99
N MET A 340 -20.12 -11.28 11.91
CA MET A 340 -18.67 -11.23 12.11
C MET A 340 -17.95 -10.55 10.92
N GLN A 341 -18.38 -10.77 9.68
CA GLN A 341 -17.87 -10.10 8.48
C GLN A 341 -18.10 -8.59 8.55
N ASP A 342 -19.30 -8.15 8.96
CA ASP A 342 -19.63 -6.75 9.19
C ASP A 342 -18.74 -6.12 10.29
N GLU A 343 -18.66 -6.74 11.48
CA GLU A 343 -17.84 -6.23 12.60
C GLU A 343 -16.38 -6.04 12.21
N ILE A 344 -15.79 -7.04 11.54
CA ILE A 344 -14.37 -6.98 11.14
C ILE A 344 -14.18 -5.94 10.03
N THR A 345 -15.12 -5.83 9.09
CA THR A 345 -15.06 -4.83 8.02
C THR A 345 -15.13 -3.41 8.56
N GLU A 346 -16.10 -3.08 9.44
CA GLU A 346 -16.15 -1.81 10.17
C GLU A 346 -14.82 -1.53 10.89
N THR A 347 -14.26 -2.55 11.54
CA THR A 347 -13.02 -2.43 12.34
C THR A 347 -11.75 -2.38 11.47
N ILE A 348 -11.80 -2.73 10.19
CA ILE A 348 -10.73 -2.52 9.21
C ILE A 348 -10.85 -1.10 8.64
N ILE A 349 -12.04 -0.69 8.18
CA ILE A 349 -12.29 0.65 7.63
C ILE A 349 -11.91 1.74 8.65
N GLY A 350 -12.44 1.63 9.88
CA GLY A 350 -12.15 2.57 10.97
C GLY A 350 -10.69 2.56 11.46
N ALA A 351 -9.87 1.60 11.04
CA ALA A 351 -8.42 1.59 11.28
C ALA A 351 -7.62 2.12 10.07
N VAL A 352 -8.02 1.78 8.85
CA VAL A 352 -7.32 2.14 7.61
C VAL A 352 -7.47 3.63 7.28
N GLU A 353 -8.69 4.19 7.36
CA GLU A 353 -8.93 5.61 7.02
C GLU A 353 -8.08 6.56 7.90
N PRO A 354 -8.01 6.41 9.24
CA PRO A 354 -7.16 7.28 10.07
C PRO A 354 -5.65 7.11 9.84
N GLU A 355 -5.17 5.90 9.51
CA GLU A 355 -3.74 5.67 9.20
C GLU A 355 -3.34 6.30 7.87
N LEU A 356 -4.16 6.18 6.82
CA LEU A 356 -3.96 6.89 5.55
C LEU A 356 -3.84 8.40 5.79
N GLY A 357 -4.73 8.97 6.60
CA GLY A 357 -4.65 10.38 7.00
C GLY A 357 -3.35 10.73 7.73
N LYS A 358 -2.85 9.88 8.62
CA LYS A 358 -1.55 10.11 9.32
C LYS A 358 -0.36 10.10 8.34
N VAL A 359 -0.39 9.25 7.32
CA VAL A 359 0.67 9.16 6.30
C VAL A 359 0.65 10.39 5.38
N GLU A 360 -0.52 10.82 4.92
CA GLU A 360 -0.69 12.02 4.09
C GLU A 360 -0.23 13.30 4.81
N ARG A 361 -0.51 13.46 6.11
CA ARG A 361 0.04 14.57 6.91
C ARG A 361 1.57 14.57 6.96
N ARG A 362 2.19 13.41 7.17
CA ARG A 362 3.66 13.27 7.18
C ARG A 362 4.28 13.59 5.80
N ARG A 363 3.62 13.17 4.71
CA ARG A 363 3.99 13.50 3.32
C ARG A 363 3.95 15.01 3.08
N SER A 364 2.83 15.67 3.41
CA SER A 364 2.68 17.12 3.27
C SER A 364 3.69 17.90 4.12
N ALA A 365 3.97 17.46 5.35
CA ALA A 365 4.96 18.10 6.22
C ALA A 365 6.40 18.08 5.64
N GLY A 366 6.74 17.09 4.80
CA GLY A 366 8.03 16.99 4.13
C GLY A 366 8.19 17.86 2.86
N LYS A 367 7.10 18.39 2.29
CA LYS A 367 7.14 19.28 1.11
C LYS A 367 7.63 20.69 1.48
N ARG A 368 8.19 21.42 0.50
CA ARG A 368 8.44 22.87 0.63
C ARG A 368 7.12 23.65 0.56
N PRO A 369 6.97 24.80 1.26
CA PRO A 369 5.73 25.58 1.25
C PRO A 369 5.26 25.99 -0.16
N ASP A 370 6.20 26.30 -1.05
CA ASP A 370 5.94 26.77 -2.42
C ASP A 370 5.55 25.64 -3.39
N ASN A 371 5.63 24.39 -2.93
CA ASN A 371 5.33 23.16 -3.68
C ASN A 371 4.09 22.43 -3.10
N LEU A 372 3.23 23.14 -2.37
CA LEU A 372 2.01 22.59 -1.78
C LEU A 372 0.82 22.74 -2.72
N ASP A 373 0.11 21.64 -2.94
CA ASP A 373 -1.22 21.63 -3.56
C ASP A 373 -2.32 21.90 -2.49
N ALA A 374 -3.57 22.09 -2.94
CA ALA A 374 -4.69 22.40 -2.04
C ALA A 374 -4.95 21.27 -1.02
N TRP A 375 -4.65 20.03 -1.40
CA TRP A 375 -4.78 18.86 -0.54
C TRP A 375 -3.65 18.79 0.50
N ASP A 376 -2.40 19.09 0.13
CA ASP A 376 -1.31 19.23 1.08
C ASP A 376 -1.60 20.31 2.12
N LEU A 377 -2.11 21.47 1.69
CA LEU A 377 -2.49 22.58 2.56
C LEU A 377 -3.57 22.14 3.54
N TYR A 378 -4.62 21.46 3.06
CA TYR A 378 -5.61 20.80 3.92
C TYR A 378 -4.95 19.85 4.93
N GLN A 379 -4.00 19.00 4.51
CA GLN A 379 -3.30 18.08 5.42
C GLN A 379 -2.40 18.78 6.45
N ARG A 380 -1.78 19.93 6.13
CA ARG A 380 -1.11 20.78 7.14
C ARG A 380 -2.12 21.35 8.13
N GLY A 381 -3.26 21.80 7.63
CA GLY A 381 -4.40 22.22 8.45
C GLY A 381 -4.82 21.13 9.44
N MET A 382 -5.05 19.91 8.95
CA MET A 382 -5.41 18.75 9.78
C MET A 382 -4.32 18.36 10.77
N SER A 383 -3.03 18.57 10.46
CA SER A 383 -1.94 18.29 11.40
C SER A 383 -1.99 19.21 12.61
N HIS A 384 -2.21 20.50 12.41
CA HIS A 384 -2.35 21.45 13.52
C HIS A 384 -3.72 21.32 14.22
N LEU A 385 -4.80 20.98 13.49
CA LEU A 385 -6.13 20.78 14.07
C LEU A 385 -6.13 19.74 15.20
N TYR A 386 -5.36 18.66 15.05
CA TYR A 386 -5.29 17.56 16.02
C TYR A 386 -4.37 17.82 17.23
N GLU A 387 -3.63 18.93 17.28
CA GLU A 387 -2.88 19.34 18.47
C GLU A 387 -3.76 20.06 19.50
N TYR A 388 -4.92 20.60 19.09
CA TYR A 388 -5.91 21.31 19.92
C TYR A 388 -5.37 22.41 20.85
N THR A 389 -4.26 23.08 20.48
CA THR A 389 -3.78 24.30 21.16
C THR A 389 -4.41 25.55 20.51
N LYS A 390 -4.42 26.72 21.20
CA LYS A 390 -4.90 27.97 20.57
C LYS A 390 -4.09 28.31 19.31
N ASP A 391 -2.77 28.19 19.40
CA ASP A 391 -1.84 28.61 18.34
C ASP A 391 -1.84 27.64 17.15
N ASP A 392 -2.08 26.35 17.40
CA ASP A 392 -2.23 25.34 16.36
C ASP A 392 -3.60 25.45 15.68
N LEU A 393 -4.69 25.70 16.43
CA LEU A 393 -6.01 25.97 15.81
C LEU A 393 -5.99 27.24 14.91
N GLN A 394 -5.20 28.25 15.28
CA GLN A 394 -4.97 29.42 14.41
C GLN A 394 -4.13 29.08 13.16
N ARG A 395 -3.07 28.29 13.28
CA ARG A 395 -2.28 27.81 12.12
C ARG A 395 -3.11 26.90 11.20
N ALA A 396 -3.93 26.03 11.77
CA ALA A 396 -4.85 25.17 11.03
C ALA A 396 -5.82 26.01 10.16
N ARG A 397 -6.42 27.04 10.77
CA ARG A 397 -7.33 28.00 10.11
C ARG A 397 -6.68 28.73 8.93
N GLN A 398 -5.41 29.11 9.05
CA GLN A 398 -4.64 29.73 7.97
C GLN A 398 -4.47 28.75 6.80
N TYR A 399 -4.01 27.52 7.06
CA TYR A 399 -3.84 26.50 6.03
C TYR A 399 -5.15 26.10 5.33
N PHE A 400 -6.26 25.93 6.07
CA PHE A 400 -7.56 25.67 5.46
C PHE A 400 -8.05 26.83 4.59
N THR A 401 -7.80 28.07 5.01
CA THR A 401 -8.15 29.26 4.21
C THR A 401 -7.32 29.34 2.92
N GLN A 402 -6.03 28.97 2.97
CA GLN A 402 -5.17 28.86 1.79
C GLN A 402 -5.61 27.72 0.85
N ALA A 403 -5.99 26.56 1.40
CA ALA A 403 -6.54 25.45 0.62
C ALA A 403 -7.82 25.84 -0.12
N ILE A 404 -8.75 26.52 0.55
CA ILE A 404 -10.00 27.06 -0.05
C ILE A 404 -9.71 28.12 -1.12
N ALA A 405 -8.67 28.95 -0.94
CA ALA A 405 -8.28 29.95 -1.93
C ALA A 405 -7.62 29.35 -3.18
N MET A 406 -7.05 28.15 -3.07
CA MET A 406 -6.44 27.40 -4.18
C MET A 406 -7.46 26.49 -4.90
N ASP A 407 -8.32 25.80 -4.15
CA ASP A 407 -9.47 25.04 -4.66
C ASP A 407 -10.76 25.40 -3.88
N PRO A 408 -11.58 26.34 -4.41
CA PRO A 408 -12.88 26.71 -3.84
C PRO A 408 -13.96 25.62 -3.84
N GLN A 409 -13.66 24.44 -4.41
CA GLN A 409 -14.53 23.26 -4.45
C GLN A 409 -14.05 22.15 -3.49
N LEU A 410 -12.94 22.36 -2.77
CA LEU A 410 -12.40 21.40 -1.79
C LEU A 410 -13.24 21.39 -0.48
N GLY A 411 -14.41 20.74 -0.52
CA GLY A 411 -15.33 20.57 0.61
C GLY A 411 -14.67 20.26 1.96
N PRO A 412 -13.73 19.29 2.06
CA PRO A 412 -13.02 18.98 3.30
C PRO A 412 -12.27 20.16 3.94
N ALA A 413 -11.77 21.12 3.16
CA ALA A 413 -11.11 22.31 3.70
C ALA A 413 -12.09 23.27 4.38
N TYR A 414 -13.34 23.36 3.89
CA TYR A 414 -14.41 24.07 4.58
C TYR A 414 -14.82 23.35 5.88
N SER A 415 -14.90 22.03 5.88
CA SER A 415 -15.13 21.23 7.11
C SER A 415 -14.01 21.46 8.13
N GLY A 416 -12.74 21.39 7.72
CA GLY A 416 -11.58 21.69 8.57
C GLY A 416 -11.63 23.11 9.15
N LEU A 417 -11.97 24.11 8.33
CA LEU A 417 -12.13 25.51 8.78
C LEU A 417 -13.22 25.64 9.85
N ALA A 418 -14.39 25.02 9.66
CA ALA A 418 -15.47 24.99 10.64
C ALA A 418 -15.06 24.31 11.96
N GLU A 419 -14.35 23.17 11.87
CA GLU A 419 -13.81 22.45 13.02
C GLU A 419 -12.81 23.31 13.84
N THR A 420 -12.04 24.23 13.22
CA THR A 420 -11.19 25.16 14.01
C THR A 420 -12.01 26.00 14.98
N TYR A 421 -13.14 26.56 14.53
CA TYR A 421 -14.02 27.37 15.36
C TYR A 421 -14.78 26.51 16.40
N TYR A 422 -15.07 25.25 16.07
CA TYR A 422 -15.62 24.27 17.01
C TYR A 422 -14.67 24.01 18.18
N TYR A 423 -13.44 23.58 17.92
CA TYR A 423 -12.49 23.25 18.99
C TYR A 423 -12.06 24.49 19.78
N GLU A 424 -11.88 25.64 19.15
CA GLU A 424 -11.60 26.91 19.83
C GLU A 424 -12.73 27.29 20.82
N GLY A 425 -13.99 27.00 20.47
CA GLY A 425 -15.13 27.13 21.39
C GLY A 425 -15.17 26.06 22.50
N VAL A 426 -14.95 24.78 22.15
CA VAL A 426 -15.07 23.63 23.07
C VAL A 426 -13.94 23.56 24.10
N TYR A 427 -12.71 23.86 23.72
CA TYR A 427 -11.58 24.00 24.65
C TYR A 427 -11.61 25.34 25.40
N GLY A 428 -12.39 26.32 24.92
CA GLY A 428 -12.65 27.59 25.59
C GLY A 428 -11.60 28.66 25.34
N PHE A 429 -10.92 28.60 24.19
CA PHE A 429 -9.98 29.62 23.70
C PHE A 429 -10.69 30.78 22.97
N ALA A 430 -11.93 30.57 22.53
CA ALA A 430 -12.74 31.55 21.83
C ALA A 430 -13.00 32.81 22.67
N GLU A 431 -12.68 33.98 22.10
CA GLU A 431 -12.86 35.29 22.72
C GLU A 431 -14.33 35.74 22.70
N SER A 432 -15.09 35.33 21.67
CA SER A 432 -16.55 35.45 21.62
C SER A 432 -17.20 34.15 21.18
N ILE A 433 -17.92 33.50 22.12
CA ILE A 433 -18.65 32.25 21.85
C ILE A 433 -19.74 32.44 20.79
N SER A 434 -20.32 33.64 20.69
CA SER A 434 -21.34 33.93 19.68
C SER A 434 -20.76 34.12 18.28
N ASP A 435 -19.57 34.73 18.18
CA ASP A 435 -18.86 34.91 16.91
C ASP A 435 -18.35 33.57 16.35
N ASN A 436 -17.72 32.75 17.21
CA ASN A 436 -17.28 31.39 16.84
C ASN A 436 -18.43 30.49 16.34
N ARG A 437 -19.65 30.67 16.84
CA ARG A 437 -20.84 29.90 16.40
C ARG A 437 -21.22 30.19 14.96
N GLU A 438 -21.29 31.47 14.58
CA GLU A 438 -21.64 31.86 13.22
C GLU A 438 -20.49 31.56 12.25
N LYS A 439 -19.24 31.77 12.68
CA LYS A 439 -18.02 31.44 11.92
C LYS A 439 -17.80 29.94 11.72
N ALA A 440 -18.32 29.07 12.62
CA ALA A 440 -18.37 27.63 12.38
C ALA A 440 -19.46 27.24 11.37
N LEU A 441 -20.63 27.87 11.44
CA LEU A 441 -21.81 27.47 10.65
C LEU A 441 -21.66 27.72 9.15
N ALA A 442 -21.20 28.91 8.75
CA ALA A 442 -21.10 29.27 7.33
C ALA A 442 -20.21 28.33 6.49
N PRO A 443 -18.95 28.01 6.90
CA PRO A 443 -18.15 27.02 6.17
C PRO A 443 -18.71 25.60 6.25
N ALA A 444 -19.32 25.18 7.37
CA ALA A 444 -19.93 23.86 7.48
C ALA A 444 -21.12 23.68 6.51
N LEU A 445 -21.95 24.72 6.34
CA LEU A 445 -23.00 24.75 5.32
C LEU A 445 -22.41 24.67 3.90
N ARG A 446 -21.31 25.39 3.63
CA ARG A 446 -20.65 25.34 2.31
C ARG A 446 -20.06 23.98 1.99
N ALA A 447 -19.58 23.23 2.97
CA ALA A 447 -19.10 21.85 2.76
C ALA A 447 -20.23 20.92 2.28
N VAL A 448 -21.41 20.93 2.94
CA VAL A 448 -22.58 20.13 2.54
C VAL A 448 -23.17 20.58 1.19
N VAL A 449 -23.04 21.87 0.85
CA VAL A 449 -23.43 22.40 -0.47
C VAL A 449 -22.44 21.99 -1.59
N LEU A 450 -21.22 21.55 -1.24
CA LEU A 450 -20.23 21.06 -2.19
C LEU A 450 -20.33 19.55 -2.45
N ASP A 451 -20.61 18.76 -1.41
CA ASP A 451 -20.97 17.34 -1.54
C ASP A 451 -22.01 16.97 -0.46
N ALA A 452 -23.26 16.74 -0.91
CA ALA A 452 -24.39 16.39 -0.05
C ALA A 452 -24.42 14.89 0.33
N GLU A 453 -23.39 14.13 -0.04
CA GLU A 453 -23.16 12.75 0.43
C GLU A 453 -21.86 12.65 1.25
N ASP A 454 -21.18 13.77 1.56
CA ASP A 454 -20.03 13.78 2.47
C ASP A 454 -20.48 13.68 3.93
N ALA A 455 -20.36 12.48 4.49
CA ALA A 455 -20.58 12.20 5.90
C ALA A 455 -19.79 13.11 6.85
N GLY A 456 -18.57 13.51 6.46
CA GLY A 456 -17.72 14.44 7.21
C GLY A 456 -18.27 15.87 7.21
N ALA A 457 -18.80 16.33 6.08
CA ALA A 457 -19.47 17.63 5.96
C ALA A 457 -20.75 17.67 6.83
N HIS A 458 -21.62 16.66 6.75
CA HIS A 458 -22.82 16.56 7.59
C HIS A 458 -22.47 16.44 9.10
N CYS A 459 -21.45 15.66 9.45
CA CYS A 459 -20.94 15.59 10.83
C CYS A 459 -20.50 16.98 11.34
N THR A 460 -19.76 17.73 10.53
CA THR A 460 -19.26 19.06 10.88
C THR A 460 -20.41 20.08 10.99
N LEU A 461 -21.39 20.03 10.09
CA LEU A 461 -22.58 20.88 10.13
C LEU A 461 -23.46 20.60 11.37
N GLY A 462 -23.69 19.32 11.69
CA GLY A 462 -24.38 18.95 12.92
C GLY A 462 -23.65 19.39 14.18
N ARG A 463 -22.31 19.34 14.19
CA ARG A 463 -21.47 19.89 15.27
C ARG A 463 -21.56 21.42 15.39
N ALA A 464 -21.69 22.15 14.28
CA ALA A 464 -21.93 23.60 14.29
C ALA A 464 -23.34 23.95 14.83
N TYR A 465 -24.38 23.22 14.43
CA TYR A 465 -25.73 23.36 15.01
C TYR A 465 -25.74 23.03 16.51
N TYR A 466 -25.01 22.00 16.94
CA TYR A 466 -24.83 21.63 18.35
C TYR A 466 -24.22 22.78 19.16
N MET A 467 -23.18 23.47 18.65
CA MET A 467 -22.62 24.65 19.32
C MET A 467 -23.66 25.76 19.52
N ARG A 468 -24.50 25.99 18.50
CA ARG A 468 -25.62 26.95 18.51
C ARG A 468 -26.79 26.50 19.40
N ARG A 469 -26.74 25.29 19.98
CA ARG A 469 -27.82 24.62 20.74
C ARG A 469 -29.08 24.34 19.90
N ALA A 470 -28.95 24.29 18.58
CA ALA A 470 -30.02 23.90 17.66
C ALA A 470 -30.09 22.37 17.58
N TYR A 471 -30.43 21.71 18.70
CA TYR A 471 -30.24 20.27 18.87
C TYR A 471 -31.02 19.41 17.86
N ASP A 472 -32.21 19.85 17.41
CA ASP A 472 -33.00 19.10 16.40
C ASP A 472 -32.46 19.24 14.96
N ALA A 473 -31.67 20.29 14.69
CA ALA A 473 -30.89 20.38 13.46
C ALA A 473 -29.62 19.53 13.59
N ALA A 474 -28.90 19.66 14.70
CA ALA A 474 -27.71 18.86 15.00
C ALA A 474 -27.98 17.35 14.90
N PHE A 475 -29.06 16.88 15.52
CA PHE A 475 -29.47 15.48 15.51
C PHE A 475 -29.71 14.97 14.08
N ARG A 476 -30.41 15.73 13.23
CA ARG A 476 -30.66 15.33 11.83
C ARG A 476 -29.38 15.19 11.02
N GLU A 477 -28.55 16.24 11.00
CA GLU A 477 -27.28 16.21 10.24
C GLU A 477 -26.34 15.10 10.72
N LEU A 478 -26.23 14.88 12.03
CA LEU A 478 -25.40 13.81 12.59
C LEU A 478 -25.97 12.41 12.34
N LYS A 479 -27.29 12.28 12.21
CA LYS A 479 -27.95 11.02 11.82
C LYS A 479 -27.72 10.73 10.33
N THR A 480 -27.81 11.74 9.46
CA THR A 480 -27.44 11.64 8.03
C THR A 480 -25.96 11.34 7.83
N ALA A 481 -25.06 11.92 8.64
CA ALA A 481 -23.65 11.55 8.64
C ALA A 481 -23.41 10.06 8.94
N LEU A 482 -24.21 9.46 9.83
CA LEU A 482 -24.14 8.02 10.15
C LEU A 482 -24.89 7.13 9.15
N GLU A 483 -25.87 7.65 8.41
CA GLU A 483 -26.48 6.95 7.26
C GLU A 483 -25.49 6.86 6.09
N LEU A 484 -24.70 7.92 5.86
CA LEU A 484 -23.66 7.98 4.84
C LEU A 484 -22.38 7.20 5.24
N ASN A 485 -21.94 7.30 6.50
CA ASN A 485 -20.81 6.54 7.03
C ASN A 485 -21.07 6.06 8.48
N PRO A 486 -21.59 4.83 8.67
CA PRO A 486 -21.83 4.23 9.99
C PRO A 486 -20.57 4.10 10.87
N SER A 487 -19.37 4.07 10.27
CA SER A 487 -18.09 3.92 10.99
C SER A 487 -17.47 5.27 11.41
N LEU A 488 -18.13 6.41 11.15
CA LEU A 488 -17.60 7.74 11.47
C LEU A 488 -17.69 8.05 12.98
N ALA A 489 -16.62 7.72 13.71
CA ALA A 489 -16.53 7.88 15.17
C ALA A 489 -16.87 9.31 15.67
N LEU A 490 -16.51 10.35 14.92
CA LEU A 490 -16.83 11.75 15.26
C LEU A 490 -18.33 12.07 15.15
N ALA A 491 -19.07 11.40 14.26
CA ALA A 491 -20.51 11.57 14.13
C ALA A 491 -21.25 10.84 15.26
N HIS A 492 -20.82 9.63 15.64
CA HIS A 492 -21.26 8.95 16.87
C HIS A 492 -21.04 9.82 18.11
N TYR A 493 -19.85 10.41 18.26
CA TYR A 493 -19.54 11.36 19.32
C TYR A 493 -20.47 12.59 19.30
N GLY A 494 -20.65 13.22 18.14
CA GLY A 494 -21.48 14.42 17.99
C GLY A 494 -22.96 14.15 18.29
N LEU A 495 -23.49 12.99 17.86
CA LEU A 495 -24.86 12.57 18.11
C LEU A 495 -25.08 12.29 19.60
N GLY A 496 -24.15 11.56 20.24
CA GLY A 496 -24.14 11.35 21.68
C GLY A 496 -24.08 12.67 22.47
N ALA A 497 -23.19 13.58 22.10
CA ALA A 497 -23.09 14.91 22.70
C ALA A 497 -24.38 15.73 22.58
N THR A 498 -25.06 15.63 21.42
CA THR A 498 -26.35 16.26 21.15
C THR A 498 -27.45 15.68 22.05
N LEU A 499 -27.55 14.35 22.12
CA LEU A 499 -28.51 13.62 22.95
C LEU A 499 -28.36 13.95 24.44
N VAL A 500 -27.12 14.01 24.96
CA VAL A 500 -26.83 14.43 26.35
C VAL A 500 -27.46 15.78 26.67
N PHE A 501 -27.25 16.79 25.82
CA PHE A 501 -27.70 18.15 26.09
C PHE A 501 -29.14 18.46 25.63
N SER A 502 -29.76 17.62 24.80
CA SER A 502 -31.19 17.63 24.53
C SER A 502 -32.01 16.86 25.58
N GLY A 503 -31.39 16.37 26.66
CA GLY A 503 -32.05 15.67 27.77
C GLY A 503 -32.24 14.16 27.56
N ARG A 504 -31.77 13.60 26.44
CA ARG A 504 -31.88 12.19 26.06
C ARG A 504 -30.62 11.40 26.48
N ALA A 505 -30.26 11.52 27.76
CA ALA A 505 -28.96 11.08 28.26
C ALA A 505 -28.72 9.56 28.15
N GLU A 506 -29.73 8.72 28.44
CA GLU A 506 -29.60 7.25 28.33
C GLU A 506 -29.33 6.83 26.87
N GLU A 507 -30.08 7.40 25.92
CA GLU A 507 -29.94 7.14 24.48
C GLU A 507 -28.56 7.55 23.92
N SER A 508 -27.82 8.41 24.62
CA SER A 508 -26.48 8.84 24.18
C SER A 508 -25.38 7.78 24.41
N ILE A 509 -25.55 6.91 25.40
CA ILE A 509 -24.50 6.01 25.88
C ILE A 509 -24.03 5.02 24.79
N PRO A 510 -24.91 4.39 23.99
CA PRO A 510 -24.50 3.51 22.90
C PRO A 510 -23.62 4.23 21.86
N TYR A 511 -24.03 5.41 21.39
CA TYR A 511 -23.26 6.18 20.40
C TYR A 511 -21.88 6.60 20.94
N LEU A 512 -21.83 7.11 22.18
CA LEU A 512 -20.55 7.48 22.82
C LEU A 512 -19.62 6.27 23.02
N THR A 513 -20.19 5.10 23.33
CA THR A 513 -19.43 3.85 23.46
C THR A 513 -18.91 3.37 22.10
N THR A 514 -19.74 3.45 21.05
CA THR A 514 -19.35 3.09 19.66
C THR A 514 -18.26 4.03 19.13
N ALA A 515 -18.31 5.33 19.42
CA ALA A 515 -17.23 6.27 19.07
C ALA A 515 -15.87 5.85 19.67
N ILE A 516 -15.85 5.42 20.94
CA ILE A 516 -14.65 4.91 21.62
C ILE A 516 -14.21 3.54 21.06
N ARG A 517 -15.16 2.66 20.69
CA ARG A 517 -14.89 1.36 20.06
C ARG A 517 -14.20 1.51 18.69
N LEU A 518 -14.68 2.46 17.89
CA LEU A 518 -14.16 2.76 16.55
C LEU A 518 -12.81 3.51 16.60
N SER A 519 -12.65 4.46 17.53
CA SER A 519 -11.42 5.26 17.69
C SER A 519 -10.86 5.15 19.13
N PRO A 520 -10.28 4.00 19.53
CA PRO A 520 -9.80 3.77 20.90
C PRO A 520 -8.53 4.57 21.26
N HIS A 521 -7.91 5.23 20.28
CA HIS A 521 -6.73 6.07 20.42
C HIS A 521 -6.95 7.48 19.82
N ASP A 522 -8.20 7.97 19.89
CA ASP A 522 -8.57 9.27 19.33
C ASP A 522 -7.81 10.43 20.02
N PRO A 523 -7.20 11.37 19.28
CA PRO A 523 -6.64 12.59 19.86
C PRO A 523 -7.64 13.41 20.70
N ASN A 524 -8.95 13.29 20.42
CA ASN A 524 -10.05 13.95 21.13
C ASN A 524 -10.69 13.06 22.24
N MET A 525 -10.08 11.92 22.61
CA MET A 525 -10.65 10.96 23.58
C MET A 525 -11.13 11.60 24.90
N GLY A 526 -10.44 12.63 25.38
CA GLY A 526 -10.85 13.39 26.57
C GLY A 526 -12.22 14.07 26.43
N SER A 527 -12.61 14.47 25.22
CA SER A 527 -13.95 14.97 24.92
C SER A 527 -14.99 13.86 24.87
N PHE A 528 -14.64 12.65 24.42
CA PHE A 528 -15.58 11.51 24.37
C PHE A 528 -15.92 11.07 25.80
N LEU A 529 -14.89 10.84 26.63
CA LEU A 529 -15.04 10.43 28.03
C LEU A 529 -15.84 11.46 28.87
N VAL A 530 -15.68 12.77 28.61
CA VAL A 530 -16.46 13.78 29.34
C VAL A 530 -17.94 13.85 28.91
N ARG A 531 -18.31 13.39 27.71
CA ARG A 531 -19.73 13.24 27.36
C ARG A 531 -20.38 12.07 28.12
N LEU A 532 -19.66 10.96 28.31
CA LEU A 532 -20.13 9.86 29.17
C LEU A 532 -20.28 10.31 30.63
N ALA A 533 -19.33 11.09 31.13
CA ALA A 533 -19.43 11.68 32.47
C ALA A 533 -20.68 12.57 32.64
N ASP A 534 -20.97 13.45 31.68
CA ASP A 534 -22.18 14.28 31.70
C ASP A 534 -23.46 13.44 31.52
N ALA A 535 -23.46 12.40 30.68
CA ALA A 535 -24.59 11.47 30.53
C ALA A 535 -24.92 10.79 31.87
N ALA A 536 -23.93 10.17 32.50
CA ALA A 536 -24.04 9.56 33.82
C ALA A 536 -24.51 10.57 34.89
N TYR A 537 -24.02 11.82 34.84
CA TYR A 537 -24.46 12.87 35.76
C TYR A 537 -25.95 13.21 35.60
N PHE A 538 -26.46 13.39 34.37
CA PHE A 538 -27.90 13.68 34.18
C PHE A 538 -28.79 12.50 34.56
N LEU A 539 -28.28 11.27 34.45
CA LEU A 539 -28.91 10.04 34.95
C LEU A 539 -28.72 9.83 36.47
N LYS A 540 -28.09 10.78 37.17
CA LYS A 540 -27.78 10.77 38.62
C LYS A 540 -26.86 9.64 39.08
N ARG A 541 -26.13 9.01 38.16
CA ARG A 541 -25.10 7.99 38.42
C ARG A 541 -23.79 8.69 38.80
N TYR A 542 -23.77 9.35 39.96
CA TYR A 542 -22.72 10.31 40.28
C TYR A 542 -21.33 9.68 40.51
N GLU A 543 -21.24 8.46 41.05
CA GLU A 543 -19.99 7.68 41.08
C GLU A 543 -19.43 7.45 39.68
N GLU A 544 -20.27 6.97 38.76
CA GLU A 544 -19.91 6.67 37.36
C GLU A 544 -19.45 7.95 36.64
N ALA A 545 -20.19 9.05 36.82
CA ALA A 545 -19.82 10.37 36.31
C ALA A 545 -18.45 10.84 36.82
N ALA A 546 -18.16 10.61 38.10
CA ALA A 546 -16.88 10.95 38.71
C ALA A 546 -15.73 10.01 38.27
N GLU A 547 -16.00 8.77 37.85
CA GLU A 547 -14.99 7.90 37.25
C GLU A 547 -14.65 8.36 35.82
N TRP A 548 -15.66 8.49 34.95
CA TRP A 548 -15.48 8.94 33.56
C TRP A 548 -14.80 10.31 33.49
N ALA A 549 -15.13 11.24 34.39
CA ALA A 549 -14.50 12.56 34.45
C ALA A 549 -13.03 12.50 34.89
N ARG A 550 -12.67 11.65 35.87
CA ARG A 550 -11.26 11.43 36.25
C ARG A 550 -10.47 10.82 35.08
N ARG A 551 -11.04 9.85 34.35
CA ARG A 551 -10.44 9.26 33.14
C ARG A 551 -10.28 10.28 32.00
N ALA A 552 -11.21 11.23 31.86
CA ALA A 552 -11.09 12.34 30.92
C ALA A 552 -9.97 13.33 31.30
N LEU A 553 -9.78 13.61 32.59
CA LEU A 553 -8.71 14.49 33.10
C LEU A 553 -7.29 13.92 32.93
N GLN A 554 -7.16 12.60 32.77
CA GLN A 554 -5.89 11.95 32.43
C GLN A 554 -5.51 12.11 30.94
N GLN A 555 -6.45 12.51 30.08
CA GLN A 555 -6.20 12.72 28.65
C GLN A 555 -5.48 14.05 28.39
N PRO A 556 -4.66 14.15 27.33
CA PRO A 556 -3.99 15.40 26.96
C PRO A 556 -4.96 16.55 26.65
N ASN A 557 -4.37 17.74 26.57
CA ASN A 557 -4.99 19.05 26.33
C ASN A 557 -6.05 19.47 27.36
N PHE A 558 -5.81 20.62 28.01
CA PHE A 558 -6.69 21.15 29.04
C PHE A 558 -8.05 21.55 28.46
N GLN A 559 -9.11 20.99 29.03
CA GLN A 559 -10.50 21.29 28.67
C GLN A 559 -11.29 21.48 29.97
N TRP A 560 -11.74 22.71 30.23
CA TRP A 560 -12.36 23.12 31.49
C TRP A 560 -13.62 22.31 31.85
N SER A 561 -14.37 21.81 30.85
CA SER A 561 -15.59 21.01 31.08
C SER A 561 -15.34 19.69 31.81
N ARG A 562 -14.13 19.12 31.68
CA ARG A 562 -13.73 17.89 32.38
C ARG A 562 -13.67 18.09 33.90
N TYR A 563 -13.25 19.28 34.33
CA TYR A 563 -13.28 19.68 35.73
C TYR A 563 -14.70 19.96 36.22
N THR A 564 -15.53 20.67 35.45
CA THR A 564 -16.86 21.10 35.94
C THR A 564 -17.81 19.94 36.20
N VAL A 565 -17.81 18.89 35.36
CA VAL A 565 -18.62 17.69 35.63
C VAL A 565 -18.08 16.87 36.82
N LEU A 566 -16.76 16.77 37.00
CA LEU A 566 -16.18 16.11 38.18
C LEU A 566 -16.53 16.87 39.47
N ILE A 567 -16.39 18.19 39.48
CA ILE A 567 -16.76 19.06 40.62
C ILE A 567 -18.24 18.89 40.95
N ALA A 568 -19.12 18.86 39.93
CA ALA A 568 -20.55 18.67 40.13
C ALA A 568 -20.87 17.28 40.70
N ALA A 569 -20.28 16.21 40.16
CA ALA A 569 -20.47 14.85 40.66
C ALA A 569 -19.98 14.69 42.11
N LEU A 570 -18.77 15.16 42.42
CA LEU A 570 -18.21 15.12 43.77
C LEU A 570 -19.05 15.92 44.78
N ALA A 571 -19.63 17.05 44.37
CA ALA A 571 -20.52 17.83 45.22
C ALA A 571 -21.84 17.10 45.54
N GLN A 572 -22.44 16.41 44.56
CA GLN A 572 -23.62 15.56 44.78
C GLN A 572 -23.31 14.35 45.68
N LEU A 573 -22.07 13.85 45.64
CA LEU A 573 -21.56 12.78 46.50
C LEU A 573 -21.11 13.25 47.90
N GLY A 574 -21.24 14.54 48.24
CA GLY A 574 -20.76 15.10 49.51
C GLY A 574 -19.23 15.12 49.67
N ARG A 575 -18.46 14.79 48.62
CA ARG A 575 -16.99 14.72 48.58
C ARG A 575 -16.39 16.13 48.41
N LEU A 576 -16.77 17.04 49.31
CA LEU A 576 -16.53 18.48 49.15
C LEU A 576 -15.04 18.85 49.07
N ASP A 577 -14.15 18.12 49.74
CA ASP A 577 -12.71 18.40 49.69
C ASP A 577 -12.04 17.92 48.40
N GLU A 578 -12.48 16.80 47.81
CA GLU A 578 -12.10 16.44 46.44
C GLU A 578 -12.57 17.52 45.45
N ALA A 579 -13.80 18.04 45.63
CA ALA A 579 -14.37 19.07 44.77
C ALA A 579 -13.62 20.42 44.90
N ARG A 580 -13.26 20.83 46.12
CA ARG A 580 -12.45 22.04 46.40
C ARG A 580 -11.07 21.96 45.74
N ASN A 581 -10.39 20.82 45.84
CA ASN A 581 -9.11 20.58 45.16
C ASN A 581 -9.27 20.70 43.63
N CYS A 582 -10.33 20.10 43.06
CA CYS A 582 -10.63 20.23 41.62
C CYS A 582 -10.90 21.69 41.19
N ILE A 583 -11.56 22.49 42.03
CA ILE A 583 -11.77 23.94 41.80
C ILE A 583 -10.43 24.68 41.79
N GLN A 584 -9.55 24.43 42.77
CA GLN A 584 -8.23 25.07 42.86
C GLN A 584 -7.37 24.75 41.63
N GLN A 585 -7.32 23.48 41.20
CA GLN A 585 -6.62 23.08 39.98
C GLN A 585 -7.16 23.75 38.71
N LEU A 586 -8.49 23.90 38.61
CA LEU A 586 -9.13 24.60 37.50
C LEU A 586 -8.80 26.10 37.52
N GLN A 587 -8.76 26.74 38.69
CA GLN A 587 -8.40 28.15 38.85
C GLN A 587 -6.94 28.41 38.48
N VAL A 588 -6.00 27.54 38.84
CA VAL A 588 -4.59 27.63 38.41
C VAL A 588 -4.46 27.59 36.88
N LYS A 589 -5.26 26.76 36.20
CA LYS A 589 -5.25 26.64 34.72
C LYS A 589 -6.08 27.72 34.01
N ARG A 590 -7.02 28.36 34.70
CA ARG A 590 -7.89 29.43 34.18
C ARG A 590 -8.20 30.43 35.31
N PRO A 591 -7.34 31.45 35.54
CA PRO A 591 -7.45 32.36 36.69
C PRO A 591 -8.80 33.06 36.84
N ASN A 592 -9.47 33.37 35.72
CA ASN A 592 -10.78 34.03 35.71
C ASN A 592 -11.97 33.09 36.02
N THR A 593 -11.72 31.88 36.56
CA THR A 593 -12.78 30.92 36.91
C THR A 593 -13.41 31.26 38.26
N SER A 594 -14.52 32.00 38.22
CA SER A 594 -15.40 32.22 39.37
C SER A 594 -16.48 31.14 39.48
N ILE A 595 -17.10 31.00 40.65
CA ILE A 595 -18.31 30.16 40.83
C ILE A 595 -19.44 30.64 39.91
N ALA A 596 -19.49 31.94 39.59
CA ALA A 596 -20.43 32.51 38.63
C ALA A 596 -20.13 32.14 37.16
N PHE A 597 -18.91 31.71 36.81
CA PHE A 597 -18.60 31.11 35.50
C PHE A 597 -19.06 29.65 35.41
N VAL A 598 -18.96 28.89 36.51
CA VAL A 598 -19.40 27.48 36.57
C VAL A 598 -20.94 27.36 36.59
N LYS A 599 -21.63 28.26 37.32
CA LYS A 599 -23.10 28.26 37.46
C LYS A 599 -23.91 28.20 36.14
N PRO A 600 -23.58 28.94 35.06
CA PRO A 600 -24.31 28.90 33.79
C PRO A 600 -23.72 27.95 32.73
N THR A 601 -22.48 27.46 32.90
CA THR A 601 -21.82 26.62 31.87
C THR A 601 -22.23 25.16 31.95
N CYS A 602 -22.51 24.64 33.14
CA CYS A 602 -23.22 23.39 33.32
C CYS A 602 -24.74 23.60 33.23
N SER A 603 -25.47 22.74 32.51
CA SER A 603 -26.93 22.60 32.71
C SER A 603 -27.25 21.96 34.06
N ALA A 604 -26.31 21.19 34.60
CA ALA A 604 -26.34 20.54 35.91
C ALA A 604 -26.38 21.50 37.12
N THR A 605 -25.87 22.73 37.01
CA THR A 605 -25.55 23.57 38.18
C THR A 605 -26.73 24.27 38.85
N ARG A 606 -27.97 24.14 38.35
CA ARG A 606 -29.15 24.77 39.00
C ARG A 606 -29.33 24.35 40.47
N GLN A 607 -28.89 23.14 40.84
CA GLN A 607 -28.91 22.65 42.23
C GLN A 607 -27.69 23.03 43.09
N ILE A 608 -26.56 23.42 42.49
CA ILE A 608 -25.29 23.65 43.24
C ILE A 608 -25.33 24.94 44.08
N SER A 609 -26.37 25.77 43.92
CA SER A 609 -26.63 27.02 44.65
C SER A 609 -26.90 26.90 46.17
N ARG A 610 -26.69 25.73 46.80
CA ARG A 610 -26.88 25.50 48.24
C ARG A 610 -25.74 24.75 48.95
N THR A 611 -24.70 24.32 48.22
CA THR A 611 -23.63 23.46 48.78
C THR A 611 -22.22 24.04 48.56
N ILE A 612 -22.13 25.19 47.88
CA ILE A 612 -20.94 26.06 47.74
C ILE A 612 -21.39 27.50 47.97
#